data_AF-A0A7C2SE61-F1
#
_entry.id   AF-A0A7C2SE61-F1
#
_cell.length_a   1.000
_cell.length_b   1.000
_cell.length_c   1.000
_cell.angle_alpha   90.00
_cell.angle_beta   90.00
_cell.angle_gamma   90.00
#
_symmetry.space_group_name_H-M   'P 1'
#
loop_
_entity.id
_entity.type
_entity.pdbx_description
1 polymer ?
#
loop_
_entity_poly.entity_id
_entity_poly.type
_entity_poly.pdbx_seq_one_letter_code
_entity_poly.pdbx_strand_id
1 'polypeptide(L)' 'INCPCAYCSKEREEQSKSYIPLFSEEQLKITEIKPVGSYALGIKWEDGHNTGIFEFNQLKQLSN' A
#
# COMPACT_ATOMS: atom_id res chain seq x y z
N ILE A 1 0.98 5.24 9.26
CA ILE A 1 1.26 4.91 7.84
C ILE A 1 1.31 3.39 7.73
N ASN A 2 0.21 2.77 7.28
CA ASN A 2 0.13 1.34 7.04
C ASN A 2 -0.36 1.17 5.61
N CYS A 3 0.53 0.87 4.66
CA CYS A 3 0.15 0.63 3.27
C CYS A 3 -0.78 -0.61 3.22
N PRO A 4 -2.07 -0.48 2.87
CA PRO A 4 -3.04 -1.58 2.98
C PRO A 4 -2.97 -2.59 1.82
N CYS A 5 -2.03 -2.42 0.89
CA CYS A 5 -1.95 -3.30 -0.27
C CYS A 5 -1.72 -4.76 0.14
N ALA A 6 -2.16 -5.68 -0.71
CA ALA A 6 -2.08 -7.12 -0.44
C ALA A 6 -0.66 -7.58 -0.06
N TYR A 7 0.37 -7.04 -0.72
CA TYR A 7 1.77 -7.37 -0.44
C TYR A 7 2.19 -6.96 0.97
N CYS A 8 2.05 -5.67 1.31
CA CYS A 8 2.44 -5.18 2.64
C CYS A 8 1.57 -5.74 3.76
N SER A 9 0.31 -6.08 3.48
CA SER A 9 -0.56 -6.75 4.44
C SER A 9 -0.05 -8.14 4.79
N LYS A 10 0.35 -8.93 3.78
CA LYS A 10 0.98 -10.24 4.00
C LYS A 10 2.32 -10.13 4.72
N GLU A 11 3.20 -9.22 4.29
CA GLU A 11 4.49 -9.03 4.98
C GLU A 11 4.32 -8.64 6.45
N ARG A 12 3.32 -7.82 6.79
CA ARG A 12 3.04 -7.46 8.19
C ARG A 12 2.52 -8.61 9.02
N GLU A 13 1.76 -9.55 8.44
CA GLU A 13 1.33 -10.77 9.15
C GLU A 13 2.53 -11.63 9.58
N GLU A 14 3.61 -11.60 8.81
CA GLU A 14 4.84 -12.36 9.08
C GLU A 14 5.81 -11.62 10.03
N GLN A 15 5.59 -10.34 10.32
CA GLN A 15 6.45 -9.52 11.16
C GLN A 15 6.12 -9.60 12.66
N SER A 16 7.15 -9.39 13.50
CA SER A 16 6.98 -9.26 14.95
C SER A 16 6.14 -8.03 15.30
N LYS A 17 5.32 -8.14 16.36
CA LYS A 17 4.52 -7.03 16.89
C LYS A 17 5.35 -5.82 17.35
N SER A 18 6.64 -6.02 17.61
CA SER A 18 7.58 -4.95 18.02
C SER A 18 8.29 -4.30 16.83
N TYR A 19 8.00 -4.71 15.59
CA TYR A 19 8.61 -4.10 14.41
C TYR A 19 8.06 -2.67 14.21
N ILE A 20 8.97 -1.71 14.08
CA ILE A 20 8.65 -0.32 13.79
C ILE A 20 9.15 -0.01 12.38
N PRO A 21 8.25 0.19 11.39
CA PRO A 21 8.68 0.53 10.04
C PRO A 21 9.20 1.97 9.99
N LEU A 22 10.34 2.15 9.33
CA LEU A 22 10.89 3.46 8.96
C LEU A 22 10.75 3.63 7.45
N PHE A 23 10.14 4.74 7.03
CA PHE A 23 9.94 5.08 5.62
C PHE A 23 10.74 6.34 5.26
N SER A 24 11.41 6.30 4.12
CA SER A 24 12.00 7.46 3.44
C SER A 24 10.91 8.32 2.78
N GLU A 25 11.27 9.52 2.31
CA GLU A 25 10.32 10.38 1.59
C GLU A 25 9.86 9.74 0.26
N GLU A 26 10.77 9.10 -0.46
CA GLU A 26 10.46 8.40 -1.73
C GLU A 26 9.45 7.26 -1.53
N GLN A 27 9.52 6.57 -0.38
CA GLN A 27 8.57 5.54 0.03
C GLN A 27 7.16 6.05 0.32
N LEU A 28 7.01 7.36 0.50
CA LEU A 28 5.74 8.02 0.83
C LEU A 28 5.17 8.80 -0.36
N LYS A 29 5.93 8.96 -1.44
CA LYS A 29 5.54 9.74 -2.61
C LYS A 29 4.97 8.85 -3.71
N ILE A 30 3.76 9.18 -4.14
CA ILE A 30 3.08 8.49 -5.24
C ILE A 30 3.53 9.12 -6.56
N THR A 31 3.89 8.27 -7.52
CA THR A 31 4.27 8.68 -8.89
C THR A 31 3.20 8.35 -9.92
N GLU A 32 2.37 7.34 -9.67
CA GLU A 32 1.31 6.93 -10.59
C GLU A 32 0.16 6.25 -9.86
N ILE A 33 -1.07 6.46 -10.32
CA ILE A 33 -2.26 5.70 -9.90
C ILE A 33 -2.98 5.24 -11.16
N LYS A 34 -3.33 3.95 -11.22
CA LYS A 34 -4.08 3.36 -12.32
C LYS A 34 -5.20 2.45 -11.83
N PRO A 35 -6.33 2.34 -12.56
CA PRO A 35 -7.35 1.35 -12.23
C PRO A 35 -6.84 -0.08 -12.49
N VAL A 36 -7.25 -1.00 -11.63
CA VAL A 36 -7.06 -2.45 -11.81
C VAL A 36 -8.45 -3.07 -11.93
N GLY A 37 -8.85 -3.32 -13.18
CA GLY A 37 -10.22 -3.74 -13.50
C GLY A 37 -11.25 -2.74 -12.96
N SER A 38 -12.34 -3.26 -12.39
CA SER A 38 -13.43 -2.48 -11.81
C SER A 38 -13.49 -2.51 -10.27
N TYR A 39 -12.46 -3.04 -9.59
CA TYR A 39 -12.54 -3.35 -8.15
C TYR A 39 -11.39 -2.77 -7.31
N ALA A 40 -10.33 -2.24 -7.93
CA ALA A 40 -9.15 -1.79 -7.22
C ALA A 40 -8.38 -0.68 -7.94
N LEU A 41 -7.45 -0.06 -7.21
CA LEU A 41 -6.39 0.80 -7.74
C LEU A 41 -5.04 0.09 -7.63
N GLY A 42 -4.17 0.35 -8.60
CA GLY A 42 -2.74 0.10 -8.53
C GLY A 42 -2.01 1.43 -8.29
N ILE A 43 -1.10 1.45 -7.32
CA ILE A 43 -0.32 2.65 -6.96
C ILE A 43 1.15 2.35 -7.16
N LYS A 44 1.85 3.27 -7.82
CA LYS A 44 3.31 3.27 -7.93
C LYS A 44 3.90 4.33 -7.02
N TRP A 45 4.87 3.93 -6.22
CA TRP A 45 5.63 4.78 -5.31
C TRP A 45 6.95 5.21 -5.97
N GLU A 46 7.53 6.31 -5.52
CA GLU A 46 8.76 6.88 -6.07
C GLU A 46 9.97 5.97 -5.84
N ASP A 47 9.97 5.21 -4.75
CA ASP A 47 10.99 4.21 -4.42
C ASP A 47 10.97 2.96 -5.32
N GLY A 48 10.02 2.87 -6.25
CA GLY A 48 9.88 1.77 -7.21
C GLY A 48 8.85 0.70 -6.85
N HIS A 49 8.25 0.73 -5.65
CA HIS A 49 7.16 -0.21 -5.32
C HIS A 49 5.95 0.03 -6.23
N ASN A 50 5.50 -1.02 -6.93
CA ASN A 50 4.44 -0.91 -7.94
C ASN A 50 3.50 -2.13 -8.00
N THR A 51 3.66 -3.08 -7.07
CA THR A 51 2.92 -4.35 -7.03
C THR A 51 1.67 -4.28 -6.13
N GLY A 52 1.42 -3.13 -5.50
CA GLY A 52 0.30 -2.96 -4.59
C GLY A 52 -1.04 -2.91 -5.32
N ILE A 53 -1.95 -3.82 -4.96
CA ILE A 53 -3.38 -3.77 -5.32
C ILE A 53 -4.14 -3.26 -4.10
N PHE A 54 -4.96 -2.23 -4.31
CA PHE A 54 -5.72 -1.51 -3.29
C PHE A 54 -7.20 -1.61 -3.62
N GLU A 55 -7.92 -2.53 -2.98
CA GLU A 55 -9.35 -2.71 -3.24
C GLU A 55 -10.17 -1.50 -2.79
N PHE A 56 -11.19 -1.12 -3.56
CA PHE A 56 -12.02 0.04 -3.23
C PHE A 56 -12.71 -0.08 -1.87
N ASN A 57 -13.11 -1.29 -1.48
CA ASN A 57 -13.72 -1.55 -0.18
C ASN A 57 -12.76 -1.28 0.97
N GLN A 58 -11.49 -1.70 0.83
CA GLN A 58 -10.45 -1.43 1.83
C GLN A 58 -10.13 0.06 1.92
N LEU A 59 -9.97 0.72 0.77
CA LEU A 59 -9.73 2.17 0.71
C LEU A 59 -10.87 2.96 1.38
N LYS A 60 -12.13 2.54 1.17
CA LYS A 60 -13.30 3.15 1.81
C LYS A 60 -13.31 2.94 3.33
N GLN A 61 -12.80 1.83 3.84
CA GLN A 61 -12.69 1.61 5.29
C GLN A 61 -11.65 2.54 5.93
N LEU A 62 -10.61 2.91 5.17
CA LEU A 62 -9.51 3.79 5.64
C LEU A 62 -9.83 5.29 5.54
N SER A 63 -10.92 5.68 4.86
CA SER A 63 -11.30 7.08 4.70
C SER A 63 -12.07 7.67 5.89
N ASN A 64 -12.37 6.85 6.91
CA ASN A 64 -13.04 7.24 8.15
C ASN A 64 -12.05 7.26 9.31
#